data_AF-A0A524AIB6-F1
#
_entry.id   AF-A0A524AIB6-F1
#
_cell.length_a   1.000
_cell.length_b   1.000
_cell.length_c   1.000
_cell.angle_alpha   90.00
_cell.angle_beta   90.00
_cell.angle_gamma   90.00
#
_symmetry.space_group_name_H-M   'P 1'
#
loop_
_entity.id
_entity.type
_entity.pdbx_description
1 polymer ?
#
loop_
_entity_poly.entity_id
_entity_poly.type
_entity_poly.pdbx_seq_one_letter_code
_entity_poly.pdbx_strand_id
1 'polypeptide(L)'
;MSLLRKLSPLLWIVLSLVAAGCGPLREPDKTLDFTKILPETKRPQEVQLLDADGDGKDEWIVFYRFDLVEGATGRQFSPIGAAVYNEDHGDPPVVFPYELHPPDRTYLGEQNCVAEVRDLITTNAGLELLVRNFAEEDLVVDLGVFHWYDHDQDDLSKNPSDEQQGYECLGFFHGSGGITFAESKVIVKERTEERSQLSVKKVYDVREGSYFQPGGKELRPPVETSIEFTFGVPENVAQSPYPEKVVLAFYLALGQNNPLAQTYLSEASGLKDLVGSDSFGTAASGDQIQKVLVKRIVYMPDREKEEKHEPIQITVSVASVTSAGEDPPRDVTWEVVWELPREGVAKPGWKLHRIVTPSS
;
A
#
# COMPACT_ATOMS: atom_id res chain seq x y z
N MET A 1 -65.89 -6.46 -30.00
CA MET A 1 -64.63 -5.82 -30.42
C MET A 1 -64.05 -5.06 -29.24
N SER A 2 -63.22 -5.73 -28.44
CA SER A 2 -62.41 -5.14 -27.36
C SER A 2 -61.54 -6.25 -26.78
N LEU A 3 -60.35 -5.88 -26.29
CA LEU A 3 -59.36 -6.66 -25.54
C LEU A 3 -58.46 -7.60 -26.34
N LEU A 4 -57.33 -7.07 -26.82
CA LEU A 4 -56.11 -7.87 -26.93
C LEU A 4 -54.85 -6.97 -27.02
N ARG A 5 -53.81 -7.38 -26.26
CA ARG A 5 -52.38 -7.05 -26.39
C ARG A 5 -51.97 -5.68 -25.81
N LYS A 6 -50.95 -5.54 -24.96
CA LYS A 6 -49.68 -6.27 -24.86
C LYS A 6 -49.19 -6.25 -23.40
N LEU A 7 -48.91 -7.43 -22.84
CA LEU A 7 -48.06 -7.58 -21.66
C LEU A 7 -46.60 -7.45 -22.13
N SER A 8 -45.87 -6.51 -21.53
CA SER A 8 -44.47 -6.18 -21.85
C SER A 8 -43.52 -7.08 -21.04
N PRO A 9 -42.44 -7.60 -21.65
CA PRO A 9 -41.49 -8.51 -21.02
C PRO A 9 -40.46 -7.70 -20.24
N LEU A 10 -40.77 -7.31 -19.00
CA LEU A 10 -39.84 -6.57 -18.14
C LEU A 10 -39.66 -7.20 -16.75
N LEU A 11 -40.07 -8.46 -16.58
CA LEU A 11 -40.10 -9.14 -15.27
C LEU A 11 -39.19 -10.37 -15.19
N TRP A 12 -38.13 -10.46 -16.00
CA TRP A 12 -37.21 -11.61 -16.04
C TRP A 12 -35.71 -11.24 -16.04
N ILE A 13 -35.35 -9.99 -15.70
CA ILE A 13 -33.93 -9.54 -15.66
C ILE A 13 -33.51 -9.03 -14.25
N VAL A 14 -34.39 -9.07 -13.26
CA VAL A 14 -34.07 -8.64 -11.88
C VAL A 14 -33.79 -9.82 -10.93
N LEU A 15 -33.73 -11.06 -11.45
CA LEU A 15 -33.50 -12.27 -10.64
C LEU A 15 -32.23 -13.04 -11.04
N SER A 16 -31.14 -12.34 -11.35
CA SER A 16 -29.87 -12.96 -11.77
C SER A 16 -28.61 -12.28 -11.22
N LEU A 17 -28.70 -11.48 -10.15
CA LEU A 17 -27.56 -10.71 -9.65
C LEU A 17 -27.54 -10.58 -8.12
N VAL A 18 -27.74 -11.69 -7.40
CA VAL A 18 -27.33 -11.87 -5.99
C VAL A 18 -26.93 -13.33 -5.79
N ALA A 19 -25.84 -13.77 -6.41
CA ALA A 19 -25.28 -15.11 -6.20
C ALA A 19 -23.76 -15.17 -6.47
N ALA A 20 -23.03 -14.12 -6.14
CA ALA A 20 -21.57 -14.14 -6.09
C ALA A 20 -21.14 -13.29 -4.90
N GLY A 21 -20.76 -13.92 -3.79
CA GLY A 21 -20.23 -13.18 -2.64
C GLY A 21 -20.40 -13.78 -1.25
N CYS A 22 -21.12 -14.90 -1.10
CA CYS A 22 -21.08 -15.69 0.15
C CYS A 22 -20.74 -17.13 -0.21
N GLY A 23 -19.46 -17.40 -0.46
CA GLY A 23 -18.95 -18.76 -0.28
C GLY A 23 -19.15 -19.14 1.20
N PRO A 24 -19.58 -20.38 1.51
CA PRO A 24 -19.60 -20.81 2.90
C PRO A 24 -18.18 -20.68 3.45
N LEU A 25 -18.03 -20.05 4.63
CA LEU A 25 -16.85 -20.20 5.46
C LEU A 25 -16.62 -21.70 5.65
N ARG A 26 -15.65 -22.28 4.93
CA ARG A 26 -15.23 -23.68 5.14
C ARG A 26 -14.80 -23.78 6.60
N GLU A 27 -15.43 -24.64 7.38
CA GLU A 27 -14.94 -24.93 8.74
C GLU A 27 -13.49 -25.42 8.63
N PRO A 28 -12.56 -24.94 9.48
CA PRO A 28 -11.20 -25.46 9.49
C PRO A 28 -11.24 -26.97 9.70
N ASP A 29 -10.50 -27.70 8.87
CA ASP A 29 -10.43 -29.14 8.95
C ASP A 29 -9.93 -29.56 10.35
N LYS A 30 -10.70 -30.43 11.01
CA LYS A 30 -10.51 -30.83 12.42
C LYS A 30 -9.51 -31.99 12.58
N THR A 31 -8.79 -32.33 11.52
CA THR A 31 -7.86 -33.46 11.46
C THR A 31 -6.59 -33.22 12.26
N LEU A 32 -6.08 -31.99 12.30
CA LEU A 32 -4.85 -31.63 13.01
C LEU A 32 -5.11 -30.70 14.20
N ASP A 33 -4.58 -31.08 15.36
CA ASP A 33 -4.63 -30.26 16.58
C ASP A 33 -3.28 -29.57 16.81
N PHE A 34 -3.14 -28.36 16.25
CA PHE A 34 -1.91 -27.57 16.34
C PHE A 34 -1.56 -27.12 17.75
N THR A 35 -2.48 -27.22 18.72
CA THR A 35 -2.17 -26.99 20.14
C THR A 35 -1.30 -28.11 20.73
N LYS A 36 -1.26 -29.28 20.09
CA LYS A 36 -0.45 -30.43 20.47
C LYS A 36 0.77 -30.66 19.58
N ILE A 37 0.72 -30.18 18.34
CA ILE A 37 1.79 -30.37 17.34
C ILE A 37 2.89 -29.33 17.51
N LEU A 38 2.52 -28.07 17.80
CA LEU A 38 3.51 -27.01 17.99
C LEU A 38 4.30 -27.21 19.30
N PRO A 39 5.60 -26.87 19.32
CA PRO A 39 6.38 -26.80 20.55
C PRO A 39 5.72 -25.92 21.61
N GLU A 40 5.91 -26.22 22.89
CA GLU A 40 5.34 -25.43 24.01
C GLU A 40 5.72 -23.94 23.99
N THR A 41 6.83 -23.60 23.33
CA THR A 41 7.30 -22.22 23.14
C THR A 41 6.53 -21.44 22.06
N LYS A 42 5.72 -22.12 21.26
CA LYS A 42 4.90 -21.54 20.19
C LYS A 42 3.41 -21.71 20.54
N ARG A 43 2.64 -20.63 20.51
CA ARG A 43 1.21 -20.66 20.77
C ARG A 43 0.44 -20.44 19.47
N PRO A 44 -0.35 -21.41 18.98
CA PRO A 44 -1.16 -21.21 17.78
C PRO A 44 -2.14 -20.04 17.98
N GLN A 45 -2.39 -19.29 16.92
CA GLN A 45 -3.32 -18.16 16.89
C GLN A 45 -4.48 -18.45 15.94
N GLU A 46 -4.14 -18.68 14.68
CA GLU A 46 -5.09 -18.83 13.58
C GLU A 46 -4.57 -19.89 12.62
N VAL A 47 -5.49 -20.62 12.00
CA VAL A 47 -5.20 -21.62 10.98
C VAL A 47 -6.08 -21.31 9.78
N GLN A 48 -5.47 -21.14 8.61
CA GLN A 48 -6.14 -20.91 7.34
C GLN A 48 -5.88 -22.09 6.41
N LEU A 49 -6.87 -22.44 5.60
CA LEU A 49 -6.77 -23.48 4.58
C LEU A 49 -6.73 -22.80 3.21
N LEU A 50 -5.60 -22.88 2.51
CA LEU A 50 -5.41 -22.33 1.17
C LEU A 50 -4.54 -23.26 0.34
N ASP A 51 -4.81 -23.33 -0.96
CA ASP A 51 -3.93 -23.89 -2.01
C ASP A 51 -2.73 -22.96 -2.22
N ALA A 52 -1.74 -23.08 -1.33
CA ALA A 52 -0.59 -22.19 -1.20
C ALA A 52 0.55 -22.53 -2.16
N ASP A 53 0.63 -23.80 -2.60
CA ASP A 53 1.58 -24.25 -3.63
C ASP A 53 0.97 -24.31 -5.05
N GLY A 54 -0.35 -24.23 -5.18
CA GLY A 54 -1.06 -24.22 -6.45
C GLY A 54 -1.32 -25.62 -7.05
N ASP A 55 -1.19 -26.69 -6.25
CA ASP A 55 -1.43 -28.07 -6.68
C ASP A 55 -2.93 -28.47 -6.69
N GLY A 56 -3.81 -27.60 -6.18
CA GLY A 56 -5.25 -27.80 -6.12
C GLY A 56 -5.77 -28.46 -4.84
N LYS A 57 -4.91 -28.70 -3.85
CA LYS A 57 -5.28 -29.08 -2.48
C LYS A 57 -5.18 -27.87 -1.57
N ASP A 58 -5.79 -27.97 -0.38
CA ASP A 58 -5.70 -26.90 0.62
C ASP A 58 -4.64 -27.30 1.67
N GLU A 59 -3.65 -26.45 1.92
CA GLU A 59 -2.66 -26.61 3.00
C GLU A 59 -3.05 -25.82 4.26
N TRP A 60 -2.58 -26.28 5.43
CA TRP A 60 -2.79 -25.54 6.67
C TRP A 60 -1.70 -24.48 6.86
N ILE A 61 -2.08 -23.21 6.73
CA ILE A 61 -1.24 -22.08 7.11
C ILE A 61 -1.50 -21.77 8.59
N VAL A 62 -0.51 -22.06 9.42
CA VAL A 62 -0.62 -21.94 10.88
C VAL A 62 0.15 -20.73 11.35
N PHE A 63 -0.57 -19.72 11.82
CA PHE A 63 0.03 -18.57 12.51
C PHE A 63 0.22 -18.89 13.99
N TYR A 64 1.39 -18.58 14.53
CA TYR A 64 1.71 -18.81 15.94
C TYR A 64 2.50 -17.65 16.55
N ARG A 65 2.25 -17.39 17.83
CA ARG A 65 3.07 -16.46 18.63
C ARG A 65 4.25 -17.19 19.25
N PHE A 66 5.39 -16.52 19.31
CA PHE A 66 6.57 -16.97 20.04
C PHE A 66 7.09 -15.82 20.91
N ASP A 67 8.12 -16.07 21.73
CA ASP A 67 8.64 -15.11 22.71
C ASP A 67 7.50 -14.48 23.54
N LEU A 68 6.77 -15.36 24.22
CA LEU A 68 5.55 -15.01 24.94
C LEU A 68 5.86 -14.06 26.11
N VAL A 69 5.56 -12.77 25.92
CA VAL A 69 5.67 -11.75 26.97
C VAL A 69 4.27 -11.41 27.46
N GLU A 70 3.98 -11.77 28.72
CA GLU A 70 2.78 -11.29 29.40
C GLU A 70 3.03 -9.84 29.86
N GLY A 71 2.53 -8.88 29.09
CA GLY A 71 2.59 -7.47 29.49
C GLY A 71 1.80 -7.21 30.77
N ALA A 72 2.27 -6.28 31.62
CA ALA A 72 1.60 -5.90 32.86
C ALA A 72 0.16 -5.36 32.67
N THR A 73 -0.19 -4.96 31.44
CA THR A 73 -1.52 -4.48 31.03
C THR A 73 -2.41 -5.55 30.39
N GLY A 74 -1.93 -6.80 30.30
CA GLY A 74 -2.60 -7.89 29.59
C GLY A 74 -2.51 -7.82 28.06
N ARG A 75 -1.89 -6.77 27.49
CA ARG A 75 -1.54 -6.73 26.07
C ARG A 75 -0.32 -7.62 25.81
N GLN A 76 -0.47 -8.57 24.88
CA GLN A 76 0.61 -9.44 24.42
C GLN A 76 1.25 -8.81 23.18
N PHE A 77 2.50 -8.38 23.31
CA PHE A 77 3.33 -7.89 22.20
C PHE A 77 4.29 -9.00 21.77
N SER A 78 3.71 -10.13 21.35
CA SER A 78 4.50 -11.30 20.97
C SER A 78 4.60 -11.40 19.45
N PRO A 79 5.83 -11.53 18.92
CA PRO A 79 6.06 -11.80 17.50
C PRO A 79 5.22 -12.96 16.96
N ILE A 80 4.78 -12.82 15.70
CA ILE A 80 4.02 -13.84 14.97
C ILE A 80 4.92 -14.48 13.91
N GLY A 81 5.04 -15.80 13.95
CA GLY A 81 5.57 -16.62 12.87
C GLY A 81 4.47 -17.41 12.18
N ALA A 82 4.81 -18.05 11.07
CA ALA A 82 3.89 -18.94 10.38
C ALA A 82 4.64 -20.13 9.76
N ALA A 83 3.92 -21.24 9.60
CA ALA A 83 4.37 -22.37 8.82
C ALA A 83 3.20 -22.89 7.97
N VAL A 84 3.53 -23.36 6.76
CA VAL A 84 2.59 -24.07 5.89
C VAL A 84 2.78 -25.56 6.13
N TYR A 85 1.73 -26.25 6.52
CA TYR A 85 1.75 -27.70 6.67
C TYR A 85 1.14 -28.32 5.42
N ASN A 86 1.94 -29.09 4.68
CA ASN A 86 1.51 -29.78 3.47
C ASN A 86 1.47 -31.30 3.71
N GLU A 87 0.54 -31.99 3.06
CA GLU A 87 0.52 -33.45 2.99
C GLU A 87 1.51 -33.93 1.92
N ASP A 88 2.79 -34.01 2.29
CA ASP A 88 3.81 -34.44 1.33
C ASP A 88 3.87 -35.96 1.16
N HIS A 89 4.54 -36.34 0.07
CA HIS A 89 4.73 -37.68 -0.47
C HIS A 89 4.83 -38.77 0.61
N GLY A 90 4.07 -39.86 0.41
CA GLY A 90 4.16 -41.05 1.24
C GLY A 90 2.89 -41.90 1.21
N ASP A 91 3.03 -43.18 1.57
CA ASP A 91 1.91 -44.04 1.97
C ASP A 91 2.33 -44.76 3.27
N PRO A 92 1.85 -44.31 4.45
CA PRO A 92 0.85 -43.25 4.64
C PRO A 92 1.40 -41.83 4.39
N PRO A 93 0.54 -40.85 4.04
CA PRO A 93 0.94 -39.46 3.88
C PRO A 93 1.50 -38.89 5.19
N VAL A 94 2.53 -38.06 5.07
CA VAL A 94 3.18 -37.40 6.21
C VAL A 94 2.98 -35.90 6.05
N VAL A 95 2.49 -35.25 7.11
CA VAL A 95 2.34 -33.79 7.11
C VAL A 95 3.67 -33.14 7.48
N PHE A 96 4.25 -32.36 6.57
CA PHE A 96 5.52 -31.67 6.78
C PHE A 96 5.31 -30.17 6.99
N PRO A 97 6.04 -29.56 7.95
CA PRO A 97 5.99 -28.11 8.17
C PRO A 97 7.04 -27.37 7.33
N TYR A 98 6.59 -26.38 6.57
CA TYR A 98 7.42 -25.41 5.88
C TYR A 98 7.34 -24.05 6.59
N GLU A 99 8.34 -23.73 7.40
CA GLU A 99 8.37 -22.44 8.11
C GLU A 99 8.56 -21.28 7.12
N LEU A 100 7.72 -20.25 7.25
CA LEU A 100 7.86 -19.03 6.46
C LEU A 100 8.92 -18.15 7.09
N HIS A 101 10.02 -17.93 6.36
CA HIS A 101 11.18 -17.20 6.86
C HIS A 101 11.37 -15.85 6.16
N PRO A 102 10.92 -14.74 6.78
CA PRO A 102 11.36 -13.41 6.39
C PRO A 102 12.90 -13.25 6.42
N PRO A 103 13.44 -12.19 5.79
CA PRO A 103 14.84 -11.79 5.94
C PRO A 103 15.29 -11.74 7.39
N ASP A 104 16.54 -12.15 7.63
CA ASP A 104 17.18 -12.16 8.97
C ASP A 104 16.41 -12.90 10.07
N ARG A 105 15.47 -13.78 9.69
CA ARG A 105 14.59 -14.51 10.61
C ARG A 105 13.77 -13.56 11.51
N THR A 106 13.37 -12.41 10.97
CA THR A 106 12.38 -11.56 11.63
C THR A 106 11.01 -12.24 11.68
N TYR A 107 10.08 -11.66 12.41
CA TYR A 107 8.69 -12.09 12.49
C TYR A 107 7.81 -11.48 11.39
N LEU A 108 6.67 -12.11 11.12
CA LEU A 108 5.72 -11.69 10.08
C LEU A 108 4.84 -10.52 10.52
N GLY A 109 4.68 -10.35 11.82
CA GLY A 109 3.91 -9.26 12.43
C GLY A 109 3.78 -9.41 13.94
N GLU A 110 3.04 -8.50 14.58
CA GLU A 110 2.76 -8.54 16.02
C GLU A 110 1.27 -8.56 16.34
N GLN A 111 0.42 -8.25 15.36
CA GLN A 111 -1.01 -8.03 15.58
C GLN A 111 -1.84 -9.14 14.95
N ASN A 112 -2.32 -8.93 13.72
CA ASN A 112 -3.22 -9.84 13.04
C ASN A 112 -2.64 -10.22 11.68
N CYS A 113 -2.13 -11.45 11.55
CA CYS A 113 -1.58 -11.95 10.30
C CYS A 113 -2.63 -12.76 9.53
N VAL A 114 -2.80 -12.46 8.25
CA VAL A 114 -3.72 -13.16 7.34
C VAL A 114 -2.95 -13.56 6.08
N ALA A 115 -3.18 -14.77 5.59
CA ALA A 115 -2.63 -15.24 4.33
C ALA A 115 -3.61 -15.05 3.16
N GLU A 116 -3.07 -14.82 1.97
CA GLU A 116 -3.79 -14.79 0.69
C GLU A 116 -2.89 -15.41 -0.37
N VAL A 117 -3.44 -16.19 -1.29
CA VAL A 117 -2.70 -16.72 -2.44
C VAL A 117 -3.09 -15.94 -3.68
N ARG A 118 -2.09 -15.51 -4.47
CA ARG A 118 -2.31 -14.66 -5.64
C ARG A 118 -1.17 -14.77 -6.65
N ASP A 119 -1.50 -14.72 -7.93
CA ASP A 119 -0.54 -14.44 -9.02
C ASP A 119 -0.14 -12.95 -8.98
N LEU A 120 0.89 -12.63 -8.19
CA LEU A 120 1.42 -11.28 -8.03
C LEU A 120 2.62 -11.06 -8.96
N ILE A 121 3.49 -12.06 -9.07
CA ILE A 121 4.71 -12.02 -9.87
C ILE A 121 4.54 -12.98 -11.06
N THR A 122 3.83 -12.51 -12.07
CA THR A 122 3.50 -13.28 -13.29
C THR A 122 4.69 -13.85 -14.07
N THR A 123 5.93 -13.45 -13.75
CA THR A 123 7.14 -14.02 -14.34
C THR A 123 7.56 -15.34 -13.68
N ASN A 124 7.08 -15.61 -12.47
CA ASN A 124 7.29 -16.86 -11.76
C ASN A 124 6.24 -17.88 -12.22
N ALA A 125 6.57 -19.16 -12.07
CA ALA A 125 5.64 -20.24 -12.36
C ALA A 125 4.87 -20.59 -11.09
N GLY A 126 3.57 -20.31 -11.06
CA GLY A 126 2.72 -20.58 -9.89
C GLY A 126 2.24 -19.30 -9.22
N LEU A 127 1.62 -19.45 -8.05
CA LEU A 127 1.07 -18.34 -7.27
C LEU A 127 2.03 -17.95 -6.14
N GLU A 128 1.89 -16.73 -5.62
CA GLU A 128 2.57 -16.29 -4.41
C GLU A 128 1.64 -16.38 -3.19
N LEU A 129 2.20 -16.85 -2.08
CA LEU A 129 1.62 -16.77 -0.75
C LEU A 129 1.97 -15.42 -0.12
N LEU A 130 0.96 -14.58 0.07
CA LEU A 130 1.06 -13.27 0.69
C LEU A 130 0.68 -13.38 2.16
N VAL A 131 1.53 -12.91 3.06
CA VAL A 131 1.21 -12.78 4.49
C VAL A 131 1.13 -11.31 4.85
N ARG A 132 -0.04 -10.86 5.30
CA ARG A 132 -0.29 -9.47 5.69
C ARG A 132 -0.49 -9.36 7.19
N ASN A 133 0.28 -8.47 7.83
CA ASN A 133 0.00 -8.05 9.20
C ASN A 133 -0.84 -6.77 9.19
N PHE A 134 -2.01 -6.83 9.80
CA PHE A 134 -2.93 -5.71 9.95
C PHE A 134 -2.75 -5.04 11.31
N ALA A 135 -2.62 -3.72 11.29
CA ALA A 135 -2.77 -2.86 12.45
C ALA A 135 -4.25 -2.45 12.65
N GLU A 136 -4.50 -1.46 13.51
CA GLU A 136 -5.83 -0.88 13.71
C GLU A 136 -6.44 -0.38 12.38
N GLU A 137 -7.77 -0.43 12.27
CA GLU A 137 -8.55 0.05 11.12
C GLU A 137 -8.20 -0.63 9.77
N ASP A 138 -7.88 -1.93 9.81
CA ASP A 138 -7.54 -2.75 8.63
C ASP A 138 -6.33 -2.23 7.83
N LEU A 139 -5.46 -1.46 8.47
CA LEU A 139 -4.23 -0.95 7.85
C LEU A 139 -3.17 -2.05 7.78
N VAL A 140 -2.79 -2.48 6.57
CA VAL A 140 -1.67 -3.43 6.38
C VAL A 140 -0.35 -2.72 6.67
N VAL A 141 0.40 -3.19 7.67
CA VAL A 141 1.68 -2.57 8.09
C VAL A 141 2.90 -3.42 7.81
N ASP A 142 2.74 -4.74 7.68
CA ASP A 142 3.78 -5.64 7.18
C ASP A 142 3.22 -6.53 6.07
N LEU A 143 4.07 -6.83 5.09
CA LEU A 143 3.76 -7.73 3.99
C LEU A 143 4.96 -8.63 3.70
N GLY A 144 4.77 -9.94 3.82
CA GLY A 144 5.65 -10.96 3.27
C GLY A 144 5.09 -11.51 1.96
N VAL A 145 5.95 -11.66 0.96
CA VAL A 145 5.65 -12.32 -0.32
C VAL A 145 6.49 -13.58 -0.38
N PHE A 146 5.85 -14.74 -0.47
CA PHE A 146 6.50 -16.04 -0.50
C PHE A 146 6.11 -16.80 -1.77
N HIS A 147 7.01 -17.65 -2.25
CA HIS A 147 6.78 -18.49 -3.41
C HIS A 147 7.21 -19.91 -3.12
N TRP A 148 6.35 -20.86 -3.49
CA TRP A 148 6.66 -22.27 -3.39
C TRP A 148 7.73 -22.65 -4.41
N TYR A 149 8.71 -23.43 -3.99
CA TYR A 149 9.62 -24.12 -4.90
C TYR A 149 9.64 -25.59 -4.53
N ASP A 150 9.76 -26.43 -5.55
CA ASP A 150 10.00 -27.85 -5.43
C ASP A 150 10.97 -28.28 -6.53
N HIS A 151 12.21 -28.54 -6.15
CA HIS A 151 13.27 -28.98 -7.06
C HIS A 151 13.17 -30.47 -7.41
N ASP A 152 12.36 -31.24 -6.69
CA ASP A 152 12.24 -32.68 -6.80
C ASP A 152 10.81 -33.14 -7.15
N GLN A 153 9.99 -32.25 -7.70
CA GLN A 153 8.58 -32.51 -8.07
C GLN A 153 8.39 -33.79 -8.93
N ASP A 154 9.41 -34.14 -9.73
CA ASP A 154 9.41 -35.33 -10.59
C ASP A 154 9.89 -36.62 -9.89
N ASP A 155 10.44 -36.55 -8.66
CA ASP A 155 11.04 -37.68 -7.93
C ASP A 155 10.43 -37.84 -6.52
N LEU A 156 9.22 -38.39 -6.50
CA LEU A 156 8.45 -38.73 -5.29
C LEU A 156 9.16 -39.73 -4.33
N SER A 157 10.33 -40.27 -4.70
CA SER A 157 11.11 -41.18 -3.85
C SER A 157 12.00 -40.45 -2.84
N LYS A 158 12.18 -39.14 -3.01
CA LYS A 158 12.97 -38.30 -2.11
C LYS A 158 12.09 -37.77 -0.99
N ASN A 159 12.66 -37.79 0.21
CA ASN A 159 12.00 -37.18 1.36
C ASN A 159 12.06 -35.65 1.23
N PRO A 160 11.02 -34.94 1.68
CA PRO A 160 11.05 -33.49 1.79
C PRO A 160 12.25 -33.00 2.60
N SER A 161 12.88 -31.93 2.11
CA SER A 161 13.87 -31.16 2.87
C SER A 161 13.80 -29.69 2.51
N ASP A 162 14.09 -28.83 3.49
CA ASP A 162 14.07 -27.37 3.37
C ASP A 162 15.00 -26.79 2.30
N GLU A 163 15.90 -27.60 1.70
CA GLU A 163 16.77 -27.18 0.60
C GLU A 163 16.23 -27.61 -0.77
N GLN A 164 15.29 -28.55 -0.80
CA GLN A 164 14.73 -29.13 -2.01
C GLN A 164 13.33 -28.63 -2.30
N GLN A 165 12.53 -28.39 -1.26
CA GLN A 165 11.20 -27.81 -1.39
C GLN A 165 10.85 -26.93 -0.19
N GLY A 166 10.00 -25.94 -0.42
CA GLY A 166 9.57 -25.01 0.62
C GLY A 166 9.14 -23.66 0.07
N TYR A 167 9.14 -22.67 0.95
CA TYR A 167 8.77 -21.29 0.59
C TYR A 167 9.97 -20.36 0.61
N GLU A 168 10.28 -19.77 -0.53
CA GLU A 168 11.25 -18.69 -0.64
C GLU A 168 10.56 -17.34 -0.41
N CYS A 169 11.14 -16.49 0.45
CA CYS A 169 10.69 -15.11 0.57
C CYS A 169 11.20 -14.28 -0.61
N LEU A 170 10.28 -13.71 -1.39
CA LEU A 170 10.58 -12.86 -2.56
C LEU A 170 10.54 -11.36 -2.24
N GLY A 171 9.98 -10.99 -1.09
CA GLY A 171 9.91 -9.61 -0.62
C GLY A 171 9.33 -9.53 0.78
N PHE A 172 9.88 -8.63 1.60
CA PHE A 172 9.35 -8.34 2.93
C PHE A 172 9.35 -6.83 3.15
N PHE A 173 8.18 -6.28 3.44
CA PHE A 173 7.93 -4.83 3.46
C PHE A 173 7.32 -4.41 4.79
N HIS A 174 7.70 -3.23 5.25
CA HIS A 174 7.14 -2.58 6.43
C HIS A 174 6.72 -1.15 6.09
N GLY A 175 5.51 -0.74 6.50
CA GLY A 175 4.95 0.57 6.18
C GLY A 175 4.00 1.10 7.24
N SER A 176 4.46 2.05 8.06
CA SER A 176 3.67 2.66 9.14
C SER A 176 2.44 3.47 8.67
N GLY A 177 2.37 3.79 7.38
CA GLY A 177 1.25 4.47 6.74
C GLY A 177 0.40 3.57 5.85
N GLY A 178 0.66 2.27 5.85
CA GLY A 178 -0.04 1.30 5.02
C GLY A 178 0.81 0.73 3.88
N ILE A 179 0.49 -0.51 3.50
CA ILE A 179 1.02 -1.19 2.32
C ILE A 179 -0.15 -1.55 1.41
N THR A 180 0.01 -1.27 0.12
CA THR A 180 -0.95 -1.65 -0.92
C THR A 180 -0.18 -2.20 -2.12
N PHE A 181 -0.88 -2.77 -3.09
CA PHE A 181 -0.27 -3.27 -4.32
C PHE A 181 -1.15 -2.92 -5.50
N ALA A 182 -0.51 -2.73 -6.65
CA ALA A 182 -1.15 -2.51 -7.93
C ALA A 182 -0.38 -3.32 -8.97
N GLU A 183 -1.07 -4.24 -9.65
CA GLU A 183 -0.40 -5.23 -10.53
C GLU A 183 0.69 -5.97 -9.74
N SER A 184 1.92 -6.02 -10.25
CA SER A 184 3.10 -6.61 -9.61
C SER A 184 3.93 -5.61 -8.80
N LYS A 185 3.37 -4.45 -8.43
CA LYS A 185 4.08 -3.42 -7.67
C LYS A 185 3.57 -3.37 -6.23
N VAL A 186 4.51 -3.27 -5.29
CA VAL A 186 4.20 -3.02 -3.88
C VAL A 186 4.41 -1.54 -3.58
N ILE A 187 3.39 -0.91 -3.04
CA ILE A 187 3.37 0.50 -2.65
C ILE A 187 3.39 0.57 -1.13
N VAL A 188 4.51 1.04 -0.58
CA VAL A 188 4.73 1.19 0.85
C VAL A 188 4.63 2.66 1.22
N LYS A 189 3.85 2.97 2.25
CA LYS A 189 3.78 4.32 2.84
C LYS A 189 4.44 4.31 4.20
N GLU A 190 5.42 5.18 4.37
CA GLU A 190 6.06 5.45 5.66
C GLU A 190 5.60 6.81 6.14
N ARG A 191 4.90 6.87 7.27
CA ARG A 191 4.49 8.16 7.87
C ARG A 191 5.73 8.99 8.16
N THR A 192 5.72 10.24 7.72
CA THR A 192 6.71 11.21 8.18
C THR A 192 6.41 11.54 9.65
N GLU A 193 7.43 11.87 10.44
CA GLU A 193 7.26 12.30 11.84
C GLU A 193 6.58 13.70 11.96
N GLU A 194 5.90 14.14 10.91
CA GLU A 194 5.32 15.47 10.79
C GLU A 194 3.85 15.48 11.23
N ARG A 195 3.42 16.63 11.75
CA ARG A 195 2.05 16.92 12.21
C ARG A 195 0.97 16.75 11.14
N SER A 196 1.36 16.62 9.88
CA SER A 196 0.47 16.81 8.72
C SER A 196 -0.04 15.51 8.11
N GLN A 197 0.16 14.35 8.77
CA GLN A 197 -0.32 13.04 8.27
C GLN A 197 0.08 12.81 6.81
N LEU A 198 1.36 13.11 6.52
CA LEU A 198 1.98 12.85 5.23
C LEU A 198 2.80 11.58 5.33
N SER A 199 3.06 10.97 4.19
CA SER A 199 3.90 9.79 4.08
C SER A 199 4.88 9.90 2.94
N VAL A 200 6.06 9.33 3.12
CA VAL A 200 6.92 8.93 2.01
C VAL A 200 6.33 7.66 1.41
N LYS A 201 5.83 7.78 0.19
CA LYS A 201 5.45 6.67 -0.68
C LYS A 201 6.68 6.13 -1.37
N LYS A 202 6.88 4.82 -1.31
CA LYS A 202 7.88 4.07 -2.06
C LYS A 202 7.18 3.02 -2.90
N VAL A 203 7.47 2.99 -4.19
CA VAL A 203 6.94 1.98 -5.11
C VAL A 203 8.06 1.02 -5.46
N TYR A 204 7.88 -0.25 -5.10
CA TYR A 204 8.79 -1.33 -5.43
C TYR A 204 8.23 -2.10 -6.62
N ASP A 205 9.10 -2.40 -7.56
CA ASP A 205 8.78 -3.17 -8.76
C ASP A 205 9.55 -4.48 -8.72
N VAL A 206 8.93 -5.53 -9.23
CA VAL A 206 9.57 -6.84 -9.29
C VAL A 206 10.58 -6.88 -10.45
N ARG A 207 11.72 -7.53 -10.22
CA ARG A 207 12.72 -7.78 -11.27
C ARG A 207 13.31 -9.16 -11.07
N GLU A 208 13.38 -9.93 -12.15
CA GLU A 208 13.94 -11.28 -12.12
C GLU A 208 13.21 -12.17 -11.08
N GLY A 209 11.87 -12.04 -11.01
CA GLY A 209 11.05 -12.87 -10.12
C GLY A 209 11.05 -12.48 -8.64
N SER A 210 11.77 -11.43 -8.23
CA SER A 210 11.90 -11.04 -6.81
C SER A 210 11.97 -9.52 -6.61
N TYR A 211 11.59 -9.06 -5.41
CA TYR A 211 11.78 -7.69 -4.96
C TYR A 211 13.14 -7.48 -4.29
N PHE A 212 13.86 -8.54 -3.95
CA PHE A 212 15.19 -8.48 -3.37
C PHE A 212 16.28 -8.28 -4.42
N GLN A 213 17.42 -7.73 -3.99
CA GLN A 213 18.62 -7.63 -4.80
C GLN A 213 19.21 -9.03 -5.08
N PRO A 214 19.84 -9.26 -6.25
CA PRO A 214 20.44 -10.55 -6.56
C PRO A 214 21.47 -10.99 -5.52
N GLY A 215 21.32 -12.22 -4.99
CA GLY A 215 22.25 -12.79 -4.01
C GLY A 215 22.12 -12.24 -2.58
N GLY A 216 21.07 -11.47 -2.29
CA GLY A 216 20.82 -10.91 -0.95
C GLY A 216 19.35 -10.93 -0.56
N LYS A 217 19.07 -10.50 0.67
CA LYS A 217 17.70 -10.35 1.23
C LYS A 217 17.32 -8.87 1.45
N GLU A 218 18.10 -7.96 0.89
CA GLU A 218 17.79 -6.53 0.90
C GLU A 218 16.85 -6.19 -0.25
N LEU A 219 15.83 -5.38 0.01
CA LEU A 219 14.95 -4.88 -1.05
C LEU A 219 15.75 -4.10 -2.09
N ARG A 220 15.35 -4.23 -3.36
CA ARG A 220 15.82 -3.33 -4.42
C ARG A 220 15.37 -1.90 -4.10
N PRO A 221 16.13 -0.87 -4.54
CA PRO A 221 15.68 0.50 -4.43
C PRO A 221 14.30 0.69 -5.08
N PRO A 222 13.40 1.48 -4.48
CA PRO A 222 12.10 1.76 -5.07
C PRO A 222 12.28 2.46 -6.43
N VAL A 223 11.40 2.12 -7.38
CA VAL A 223 11.38 2.75 -8.72
C VAL A 223 10.75 4.14 -8.71
N GLU A 224 9.97 4.46 -7.68
CA GLU A 224 9.38 5.77 -7.44
C GLU A 224 9.38 6.07 -5.94
N THR A 225 9.82 7.27 -5.56
CA THR A 225 9.70 7.82 -4.21
C THR A 225 9.06 9.19 -4.28
N SER A 226 8.04 9.44 -3.44
CA SER A 226 7.34 10.73 -3.36
C SER A 226 6.67 10.94 -2.00
N ILE A 227 6.27 12.17 -1.70
CA ILE A 227 5.42 12.54 -0.57
C ILE A 227 3.96 12.49 -1.03
N GLU A 228 3.09 11.92 -0.20
CA GLU A 228 1.65 11.91 -0.40
C GLU A 228 0.89 12.01 0.92
N PHE A 229 -0.44 12.12 0.84
CA PHE A 229 -1.29 11.98 2.02
C PHE A 229 -1.37 10.51 2.43
N THR A 230 -1.11 10.22 3.71
CA THR A 230 -1.10 8.84 4.24
C THR A 230 -2.41 8.11 3.91
N PHE A 231 -3.54 8.73 4.26
CA PHE A 231 -4.89 8.13 4.16
C PHE A 231 -5.73 8.71 3.01
N GLY A 232 -5.08 9.25 1.97
CA GLY A 232 -5.75 9.93 0.86
C GLY A 232 -5.97 11.42 1.09
N VAL A 233 -6.38 12.11 0.02
CA VAL A 233 -6.55 13.57 0.02
C VAL A 233 -7.77 13.96 0.88
N PRO A 234 -7.62 14.81 1.92
CA PRO A 234 -8.75 15.28 2.70
C PRO A 234 -9.78 16.05 1.87
N GLU A 235 -11.07 15.94 2.18
CA GLU A 235 -12.14 16.63 1.44
C GLU A 235 -11.96 18.17 1.36
N ASN A 236 -11.47 18.78 2.44
CA ASN A 236 -11.29 20.23 2.56
C ASN A 236 -9.83 20.61 2.86
N VAL A 237 -8.89 20.18 1.99
CA VAL A 237 -7.44 20.42 2.17
C VAL A 237 -7.10 21.87 2.53
N ALA A 238 -7.68 22.83 1.81
CA ALA A 238 -7.40 24.26 2.00
C ALA A 238 -7.79 24.77 3.39
N GLN A 239 -8.68 24.09 4.10
CA GLN A 239 -9.13 24.47 5.45
C GLN A 239 -8.32 23.78 6.55
N SER A 240 -7.33 22.97 6.19
CA SER A 240 -6.49 22.32 7.17
C SER A 240 -5.69 23.35 7.98
N PRO A 241 -5.44 23.10 9.28
CA PRO A 241 -4.47 23.90 10.04
C PRO A 241 -3.03 23.75 9.50
N TYR A 242 -2.80 22.82 8.58
CA TYR A 242 -1.50 22.50 8.01
C TYR A 242 -1.39 23.00 6.57
N PRO A 243 -0.85 24.21 6.35
CA PRO A 243 -0.79 24.85 5.04
C PRO A 243 0.05 24.07 4.01
N GLU A 244 1.03 23.28 4.44
CA GLU A 244 1.80 22.40 3.57
C GLU A 244 0.94 21.43 2.76
N LYS A 245 -0.23 21.05 3.30
CA LYS A 245 -1.17 20.18 2.61
C LYS A 245 -1.72 20.79 1.33
N VAL A 246 -1.94 22.11 1.27
CA VAL A 246 -2.48 22.74 0.05
C VAL A 246 -1.43 22.73 -1.07
N VAL A 247 -0.15 22.87 -0.73
CA VAL A 247 0.95 22.80 -1.69
C VAL A 247 1.06 21.38 -2.25
N LEU A 248 1.00 20.36 -1.38
CA LEU A 248 0.99 18.97 -1.82
C LEU A 248 -0.21 18.66 -2.73
N ALA A 249 -1.42 19.05 -2.32
CA ALA A 249 -2.63 18.80 -3.12
C ALA A 249 -2.60 19.48 -4.49
N PHE A 250 -2.04 20.69 -4.58
CA PHE A 250 -1.81 21.37 -5.84
C PHE A 250 -0.95 20.52 -6.81
N TYR A 251 0.22 20.06 -6.37
CA TYR A 251 1.11 19.29 -7.23
C TYR A 251 0.57 17.89 -7.57
N LEU A 252 -0.13 17.23 -6.64
CA LEU A 252 -0.79 15.96 -6.95
C LEU A 252 -1.91 16.10 -7.99
N ALA A 253 -2.55 17.28 -8.07
CA ALA A 253 -3.56 17.57 -9.07
C ALA A 253 -2.96 18.10 -10.39
N LEU A 254 -1.78 18.70 -10.39
CA LEU A 254 -1.16 19.29 -11.59
C LEU A 254 -0.83 18.21 -12.65
N GLY A 255 -1.34 18.38 -13.87
CA GLY A 255 -1.23 17.41 -14.98
C GLY A 255 -2.28 16.30 -14.95
N GLN A 256 -2.74 15.88 -13.77
CA GLN A 256 -3.73 14.82 -13.60
C GLN A 256 -5.18 15.34 -13.56
N ASN A 257 -5.40 16.49 -12.90
CA ASN A 257 -6.70 17.15 -12.74
C ASN A 257 -6.48 18.66 -12.60
N ASN A 258 -6.14 19.30 -13.72
CA ASN A 258 -5.88 20.74 -13.77
C ASN A 258 -7.02 21.62 -13.22
N PRO A 259 -8.32 21.32 -13.47
CA PRO A 259 -9.41 22.06 -12.83
C PRO A 259 -9.34 22.02 -11.29
N LEU A 260 -9.00 20.88 -10.69
CA LEU A 260 -8.80 20.78 -9.24
C LEU A 260 -7.55 21.57 -8.80
N ALA A 261 -6.44 21.48 -9.54
CA ALA A 261 -5.22 22.23 -9.24
C ALA A 261 -5.47 23.74 -9.19
N GLN A 262 -6.25 24.28 -10.12
CA GLN A 262 -6.66 25.70 -10.14
C GLN A 262 -7.36 26.13 -8.85
N THR A 263 -8.11 25.23 -8.20
CA THR A 263 -8.82 25.56 -6.96
C THR A 263 -7.89 25.84 -5.78
N TYR A 264 -6.62 25.41 -5.83
CA TYR A 264 -5.65 25.62 -4.77
C TYR A 264 -4.84 26.92 -4.93
N LEU A 265 -4.93 27.59 -6.07
CA LEU A 265 -4.31 28.89 -6.32
C LEU A 265 -5.22 30.03 -5.82
N SER A 266 -4.61 31.10 -5.32
CA SER A 266 -5.34 32.30 -4.86
C SER A 266 -5.92 33.06 -6.05
N GLU A 267 -7.11 33.65 -5.91
CA GLU A 267 -7.70 34.50 -6.97
C GLU A 267 -6.81 35.71 -7.27
N ALA A 268 -6.18 36.29 -6.25
CA ALA A 268 -5.32 37.47 -6.38
C ALA A 268 -3.97 37.18 -7.06
N SER A 269 -3.64 35.90 -7.28
CA SER A 269 -2.36 35.51 -7.88
C SER A 269 -2.29 35.76 -9.39
N GLY A 270 -3.43 35.72 -10.09
CA GLY A 270 -3.47 35.69 -11.55
C GLY A 270 -2.90 34.40 -12.17
N LEU A 271 -2.62 33.37 -11.37
CA LEU A 271 -1.96 32.13 -11.82
C LEU A 271 -2.93 31.05 -12.32
N LYS A 272 -4.23 31.19 -12.05
CA LYS A 272 -5.23 30.15 -12.37
C LYS A 272 -5.29 29.79 -13.85
N ASP A 273 -5.27 30.81 -14.70
CA ASP A 273 -5.34 30.63 -16.16
C ASP A 273 -4.05 30.05 -16.75
N LEU A 274 -2.97 29.99 -15.95
CA LEU A 274 -1.69 29.41 -16.37
C LEU A 274 -1.62 27.90 -16.12
N VAL A 275 -2.52 27.32 -15.34
CA VAL A 275 -2.54 25.86 -15.06
C VAL A 275 -2.72 25.07 -16.35
N GLY A 276 -1.76 24.19 -16.64
CA GLY A 276 -1.69 23.42 -17.89
C GLY A 276 -0.89 24.08 -19.01
N SER A 277 -0.33 25.27 -18.79
CA SER A 277 0.59 25.94 -19.73
C SER A 277 1.93 26.31 -19.09
N ASP A 278 1.91 26.83 -17.86
CA ASP A 278 3.12 27.15 -17.09
C ASP A 278 3.67 25.91 -16.35
N SER A 279 4.96 25.92 -16.03
CA SER A 279 5.66 24.82 -15.36
C SER A 279 5.44 24.78 -13.85
N PHE A 280 5.06 25.92 -13.24
CA PHE A 280 4.94 26.07 -11.79
C PHE A 280 6.19 25.60 -11.03
N GLY A 281 7.37 25.86 -11.60
CA GLY A 281 8.66 25.50 -11.01
C GLY A 281 9.14 24.08 -11.29
N THR A 282 8.35 23.26 -12.00
CA THR A 282 8.81 21.97 -12.54
C THR A 282 9.77 22.18 -13.72
N ALA A 283 10.38 21.09 -14.21
CA ALA A 283 11.30 21.15 -15.35
C ALA A 283 10.59 21.19 -16.70
N ALA A 284 9.44 20.51 -16.81
CA ALA A 284 8.61 20.44 -18.00
C ALA A 284 7.64 21.63 -18.11
N SER A 285 7.20 21.96 -19.33
CA SER A 285 6.10 22.90 -19.54
C SER A 285 4.76 22.28 -19.15
N GLY A 286 3.78 23.10 -18.79
CA GLY A 286 2.52 22.63 -18.20
C GLY A 286 1.73 21.65 -19.07
N ASP A 287 1.86 21.76 -20.39
CA ASP A 287 1.22 20.89 -21.40
C ASP A 287 1.90 19.51 -21.53
N GLN A 288 3.13 19.37 -21.02
CA GLN A 288 3.91 18.14 -21.04
C GLN A 288 3.83 17.34 -19.74
N ILE A 289 3.37 17.97 -18.64
CA ILE A 289 3.27 17.34 -17.32
C ILE A 289 2.13 16.33 -17.33
N GLN A 290 2.47 15.05 -17.16
CA GLN A 290 1.47 14.01 -16.92
C GLN A 290 1.11 13.95 -15.44
N LYS A 291 2.11 13.94 -14.56
CA LYS A 291 1.94 14.05 -13.10
C LYS A 291 3.16 14.72 -12.47
N VAL A 292 3.02 15.20 -11.24
CA VAL A 292 4.16 15.72 -10.46
C VAL A 292 4.40 14.83 -9.24
N LEU A 293 5.67 14.51 -9.01
CA LEU A 293 6.13 13.83 -7.80
C LEU A 293 6.72 14.87 -6.86
N VAL A 294 6.10 15.05 -5.69
CA VAL A 294 6.69 15.84 -4.61
C VAL A 294 7.73 14.97 -3.92
N LYS A 295 9.01 15.32 -3.97
CA LYS A 295 10.10 14.55 -3.36
C LYS A 295 10.36 14.94 -1.91
N ARG A 296 10.07 16.18 -1.55
CA ARG A 296 10.29 16.74 -0.22
C ARG A 296 9.39 17.95 -0.01
N ILE A 297 8.94 18.16 1.23
CA ILE A 297 8.32 19.40 1.69
C ILE A 297 9.15 19.91 2.86
N VAL A 298 9.47 21.19 2.86
CA VAL A 298 10.24 21.86 3.91
C VAL A 298 9.44 23.08 4.35
N TYR A 299 8.97 23.02 5.59
CA TYR A 299 8.30 24.12 6.25
C TYR A 299 8.68 24.09 7.74
N MET A 300 9.02 25.25 8.29
CA MET A 300 9.20 25.41 9.73
C MET A 300 7.89 25.96 10.29
N PRO A 301 7.12 25.16 11.05
CA PRO A 301 5.84 25.60 11.61
C PRO A 301 5.97 26.91 12.40
N ASP A 302 5.17 27.89 12.03
CA ASP A 302 5.01 29.15 12.76
C ASP A 302 3.56 29.25 13.24
N ARG A 303 3.33 28.75 14.44
CA ARG A 303 1.99 28.65 15.02
C ARG A 303 1.30 30.02 15.14
N GLU A 304 2.06 31.07 15.44
CA GLU A 304 1.50 32.42 15.58
C GLU A 304 1.02 32.94 14.23
N LYS A 305 1.82 32.75 13.17
CA LYS A 305 1.40 33.11 11.80
C LYS A 305 0.24 32.28 11.30
N GLU A 306 0.23 30.98 11.59
CA GLU A 306 -0.86 30.08 11.19
C GLU A 306 -2.19 30.48 11.85
N GLU A 307 -2.19 30.73 13.17
CA GLU A 307 -3.39 31.15 13.90
C GLU A 307 -3.87 32.54 13.49
N LYS A 308 -2.95 33.45 13.14
CA LYS A 308 -3.27 34.78 12.61
C LYS A 308 -3.53 34.81 11.11
N HIS A 309 -3.41 33.67 10.43
CA HIS A 309 -3.59 33.56 8.98
C HIS A 309 -2.67 34.51 8.18
N GLU A 310 -1.44 34.71 8.66
CA GLU A 310 -0.42 35.50 7.98
C GLU A 310 0.20 34.72 6.81
N PRO A 311 0.76 35.39 5.79
CA PRO A 311 1.50 34.73 4.72
C PRO A 311 2.68 33.93 5.25
N ILE A 312 2.87 32.74 4.68
CA ILE A 312 3.92 31.79 5.06
C ILE A 312 4.62 31.26 3.82
N GLN A 313 5.84 30.77 3.99
CA GLN A 313 6.64 30.24 2.90
C GLN A 313 6.88 28.75 3.08
N ILE A 314 6.58 27.99 2.03
CA ILE A 314 6.74 26.53 2.00
C ILE A 314 7.61 26.17 0.81
N THR A 315 8.71 25.50 1.06
CA THR A 315 9.60 25.02 0.01
C THR A 315 9.29 23.56 -0.29
N VAL A 316 9.13 23.23 -1.56
CA VAL A 316 8.93 21.85 -2.00
C VAL A 316 9.96 21.48 -3.06
N SER A 317 10.38 20.23 -3.06
CA SER A 317 11.20 19.65 -4.12
C SER A 317 10.29 18.83 -5.03
N VAL A 318 10.17 19.19 -6.30
CA VAL A 318 9.21 18.59 -7.23
C VAL A 318 9.88 18.09 -8.51
N ALA A 319 9.45 16.92 -8.99
CA ALA A 319 9.86 16.35 -10.27
C ALA A 319 8.63 16.15 -11.17
N SER A 320 8.68 16.67 -12.39
CA SER A 320 7.66 16.39 -13.41
C SER A 320 7.87 15.01 -14.01
N VAL A 321 6.78 14.28 -14.23
CA VAL A 321 6.78 13.06 -15.05
C VAL A 321 6.11 13.40 -16.37
N THR A 322 6.83 13.16 -17.45
CA THR A 322 6.39 13.38 -18.83
C THR A 322 6.42 12.06 -19.61
N SER A 323 6.02 12.11 -20.88
CA SER A 323 6.17 10.95 -21.79
C SER A 323 7.63 10.48 -21.96
N ALA A 324 8.62 11.33 -21.68
CA ALA A 324 10.03 10.99 -21.76
C ALA A 324 10.59 10.39 -20.46
N GLY A 325 9.84 10.46 -19.36
CA GLY A 325 10.25 9.98 -18.04
C GLY A 325 10.14 11.02 -16.94
N GLU A 326 10.75 10.73 -15.78
CA GLU A 326 10.86 11.64 -14.64
C GLU A 326 12.03 12.62 -14.86
N ASP A 327 11.74 13.93 -14.71
CA ASP A 327 12.75 14.98 -14.72
C ASP A 327 13.49 15.08 -13.38
N PRO A 328 14.73 15.62 -13.34
CA PRO A 328 15.41 15.94 -12.09
C PRO A 328 14.56 16.86 -11.20
N PRO A 329 14.53 16.63 -9.87
CA PRO A 329 13.74 17.44 -8.97
C PRO A 329 14.26 18.88 -8.88
N ARG A 330 13.34 19.83 -8.74
CA ARG A 330 13.61 21.26 -8.54
C ARG A 330 12.97 21.76 -7.26
N ASP A 331 13.69 22.61 -6.55
CA ASP A 331 13.16 23.26 -5.35
C ASP A 331 12.38 24.52 -5.74
N VAL A 332 11.17 24.64 -5.19
CA VAL A 332 10.23 25.72 -5.45
C VAL A 332 9.70 26.22 -4.11
N THR A 333 9.87 27.51 -3.84
CA THR A 333 9.32 28.14 -2.64
C THR A 333 8.03 28.86 -2.98
N TRP A 334 6.94 28.47 -2.33
CA TRP A 334 5.64 29.11 -2.45
C TRP A 334 5.38 30.04 -1.28
N GLU A 335 4.90 31.25 -1.56
CA GLU A 335 4.16 32.05 -0.59
C GLU A 335 2.71 31.56 -0.58
N VAL A 336 2.25 31.09 0.57
CA VAL A 336 0.90 30.58 0.81
C VAL A 336 0.17 31.58 1.70
N VAL A 337 -1.06 31.93 1.33
CA VAL A 337 -1.88 32.94 2.00
C VAL A 337 -3.22 32.37 2.39
N TRP A 338 -3.82 32.87 3.46
CA TRP A 338 -5.18 32.55 3.81
C TRP A 338 -6.15 33.47 3.07
N GLU A 339 -7.03 32.90 2.25
CA GLU A 339 -8.03 33.66 1.51
C GLU A 339 -9.36 33.61 2.26
N LEU A 340 -9.91 34.78 2.58
CA LEU A 340 -11.23 34.92 3.21
C LEU A 340 -12.36 34.65 2.20
N PRO A 341 -13.56 34.26 2.66
CA PRO A 341 -14.68 34.05 1.75
C PRO A 341 -15.06 35.39 1.11
N ARG A 342 -15.30 35.38 -0.20
CA ARG A 342 -15.88 36.50 -0.96
C ARG A 342 -17.13 35.99 -1.69
N GLU A 343 -18.00 36.89 -2.15
CA GLU A 343 -19.15 36.48 -2.98
C GLU A 343 -18.69 35.60 -4.14
N GLY A 344 -19.20 34.37 -4.21
CA GLY A 344 -18.84 33.38 -5.23
C GLY A 344 -17.66 32.44 -4.89
N VAL A 345 -16.91 32.67 -3.80
CA VAL A 345 -15.82 31.77 -3.35
C VAL A 345 -16.30 30.89 -2.20
N ALA A 346 -16.24 29.57 -2.42
CA ALA A 346 -17.05 28.60 -1.68
C ALA A 346 -16.63 28.30 -0.23
N LYS A 347 -15.50 28.79 0.29
CA LYS A 347 -15.05 28.67 1.70
C LYS A 347 -13.67 29.33 1.89
N PRO A 348 -13.36 29.87 3.09
CA PRO A 348 -12.02 30.38 3.37
C PRO A 348 -11.00 29.25 3.47
N GLY A 349 -9.73 29.54 3.20
CA GLY A 349 -8.65 28.57 3.37
C GLY A 349 -7.30 29.03 2.80
N TRP A 350 -6.26 28.24 3.06
CA TRP A 350 -4.93 28.40 2.48
C TRP A 350 -4.95 28.26 0.96
N LYS A 351 -4.20 29.13 0.28
CA LYS A 351 -4.05 29.18 -1.17
C LYS A 351 -2.61 29.52 -1.55
N LEU A 352 -2.13 28.95 -2.64
CA LEU A 352 -0.84 29.30 -3.24
C LEU A 352 -0.96 30.67 -3.91
N HIS A 353 -0.13 31.62 -3.50
CA HIS A 353 -0.21 33.00 -3.99
C HIS A 353 0.83 33.31 -5.07
N ARG A 354 2.11 33.00 -4.82
CA ARG A 354 3.19 33.21 -5.79
C ARG A 354 4.40 32.34 -5.47
N ILE A 355 5.21 32.08 -6.49
CA ILE A 355 6.53 31.48 -6.33
C ILE A 355 7.51 32.58 -5.90
N VAL A 356 8.21 32.37 -4.80
CA VAL A 356 9.25 33.25 -4.29
C VAL A 356 10.56 32.85 -4.95
N THR A 357 11.14 33.75 -5.74
CA THR A 357 12.49 33.54 -6.28
C THR A 357 13.49 33.81 -5.16
N PRO A 358 14.49 32.92 -4.93
CA PRO A 358 15.53 33.21 -3.96
C PRO A 358 16.20 34.53 -4.33
N SER A 359 16.26 35.46 -3.36
CA SER A 359 17.00 36.70 -3.52
C SER A 359 18.48 36.36 -3.74
N SER A 360 18.97 36.68 -4.93
CA SER A 360 20.35 36.47 -5.39
C SER A 360 21.38 37.19 -4.54
#